data_AF-T1EK84-F1
#
_entry.id   AF-T1EK84-F1
#
_cell.length_a   1.000
_cell.length_b   1.000
_cell.length_c   1.000
_cell.angle_alpha   90.00
_cell.angle_beta   90.00
_cell.angle_gamma   90.00
#
_symmetry.space_group_name_H-M   'P 1'
#
loop_
_entity.id
_entity.type
_entity.pdbx_description
1 polymer ?
#
loop_
_entity_poly.entity_id
_entity_poly.type
_entity_poly.pdbx_seq_one_letter_code
_entity_poly.pdbx_strand_id
1 'polypeptide(L)' 'KTKRGILPKQATRVLKTWLFKHLLHPYPTEEEKKSLADHTNLSALQVNNWFINARRRILQPI' A
#
# COMPACT_ATOMS: atom_id res chain seq x y z
N LYS A 1 -12.01 -4.21 -18.60
CA LYS A 1 -12.42 -3.56 -17.31
C LYS A 1 -11.89 -4.42 -16.18
N THR A 2 -10.77 -4.04 -15.56
CA THR A 2 -10.17 -4.78 -14.43
C THR A 2 -11.17 -4.81 -13.27
N LYS A 3 -11.40 -6.01 -12.71
CA LYS A 3 -12.36 -6.22 -11.60
C LYS A 3 -12.05 -5.23 -10.48
N ARG A 4 -13.00 -4.31 -10.21
CA ARG A 4 -12.91 -3.35 -9.10
C ARG A 4 -12.71 -4.12 -7.79
N GLY A 5 -11.56 -3.92 -7.14
CA GLY A 5 -11.38 -4.28 -5.72
C GLY A 5 -10.16 -5.12 -5.37
N ILE A 6 -9.50 -5.81 -6.31
CA ILE A 6 -8.35 -6.66 -6.00
C ILE A 6 -7.10 -6.14 -6.72
N LEU A 7 -6.13 -5.70 -5.93
CA LEU A 7 -4.80 -5.36 -6.43
C LEU A 7 -4.00 -6.64 -6.74
N PRO A 8 -3.08 -6.62 -7.72
CA PRO A 8 -2.23 -7.77 -8.03
C PRO A 8 -1.49 -8.30 -6.79
N LYS A 9 -1.31 -9.62 -6.70
CA LYS A 9 -0.58 -10.26 -5.58
C LYS A 9 0.84 -9.72 -5.44
N GLN A 10 1.51 -9.48 -6.56
CA GLN A 10 2.86 -8.90 -6.58
C GLN A 10 2.86 -7.47 -6.03
N ALA A 11 1.92 -6.62 -6.48
CA ALA A 11 1.77 -5.26 -5.98
C ALA A 11 1.53 -5.23 -4.46
N THR A 12 0.58 -6.03 -3.98
CA THR A 12 0.29 -6.12 -2.55
C THR A 12 1.44 -6.68 -1.72
N ARG A 13 2.30 -7.55 -2.28
CA ARG A 13 3.52 -8.01 -1.60
C ARG A 13 4.48 -6.87 -1.35
N VAL A 14 4.75 -6.04 -2.36
CA VAL A 14 5.63 -4.86 -2.24
C VAL A 14 5.09 -3.89 -1.19
N LEU A 15 3.80 -3.56 -1.24
CA LEU A 15 3.17 -2.63 -0.30
C LEU A 15 3.20 -3.16 1.15
N LYS A 16 2.97 -4.46 1.35
CA LYS A 16 3.09 -5.10 2.67
C LYS A 16 4.53 -5.08 3.18
N THR A 17 5.51 -5.35 2.32
CA THR A 17 6.93 -5.29 2.71
C THR A 17 7.29 -3.89 3.21
N TRP A 18 6.85 -2.84 2.52
CA TRP A 18 7.09 -1.47 3.00
C TRP A 18 6.38 -1.23 4.34
N LEU A 19 5.11 -1.64 4.49
CA LEU A 19 4.35 -1.46 5.72
C LEU A 19 5.00 -2.14 6.93
N PHE A 20 5.45 -3.39 6.78
CA PHE A 20 6.11 -4.13 7.86
C PHE A 20 7.48 -3.56 8.23
N LYS A 21 8.17 -2.89 7.31
CA LYS A 21 9.39 -2.13 7.63
C LYS A 21 9.11 -0.84 8.40
N HIS A 22 7.90 -0.28 8.26
CA HIS A 22 7.50 1.00 8.85
C HIS A 22 6.35 0.85 9.85
N LEU A 23 6.36 -0.19 10.69
CA LEU A 23 5.28 -0.43 11.66
C LEU A 23 5.14 0.70 12.69
N LEU A 24 6.25 1.33 13.07
CA LEU A 24 6.27 2.46 14.02
C LEU A 24 5.65 3.73 13.42
N HIS A 25 5.88 3.97 12.13
CA HIS A 25 5.36 5.15 11.41
C HIS A 25 4.91 4.77 9.99
N PRO A 26 3.71 4.19 9.84
CA PRO A 26 3.24 3.57 8.60
C PRO A 26 2.70 4.58 7.58
N TYR A 27 3.32 5.75 7.49
CA TYR A 27 2.89 6.87 6.64
C TYR A 27 3.97 7.14 5.60
N PRO A 28 3.83 6.59 4.37
CA PRO A 28 4.82 6.83 3.33
C PRO A 28 4.81 8.30 2.92
N THR A 29 5.99 8.87 2.66
CA THR A 29 6.13 10.21 2.08
C THR A 29 5.63 10.24 0.63
N GLU A 30 5.50 11.42 0.03
CA GLU A 30 5.08 11.54 -1.38
C GLU A 30 6.09 10.88 -2.34
N GLU A 31 7.40 10.98 -2.07
CA GLU A 31 8.42 10.26 -2.83
C GLU A 31 8.29 8.74 -2.69
N GLU A 32 8.05 8.23 -1.47
CA GLU A 32 7.87 6.80 -1.25
C GLU A 32 6.60 6.29 -1.91
N LYS A 33 5.50 7.04 -1.85
CA LYS A 33 4.26 6.70 -2.56
C LYS A 33 4.48 6.61 -4.06
N LYS A 34 5.23 7.57 -4.64
CA LYS A 34 5.57 7.57 -6.07
C LYS A 34 6.42 6.35 -6.43
N SER A 35 7.47 6.08 -5.65
CA SER A 35 8.30 4.89 -5.85
C SER A 35 7.50 3.59 -5.76
N LEU A 36 6.59 3.48 -4.79
CA LEU A 36 5.72 2.31 -4.64
C LEU A 36 4.73 2.18 -5.79
N ALA A 37 4.16 3.29 -6.27
CA ALA A 37 3.29 3.33 -7.44
C ALA A 37 4.02 2.80 -8.68
N ASP A 38 5.25 3.28 -8.93
CA ASP A 38 6.09 2.87 -10.06
C ASP A 38 6.45 1.37 -9.97
N HIS A 39 6.89 0.89 -8.80
CA HIS A 39 7.25 -0.52 -8.60
C HIS A 39 6.06 -1.48 -8.67
N THR A 40 4.86 -1.02 -8.32
CA THR A 40 3.66 -1.86 -8.29
C THR A 40 2.78 -1.72 -9.52
N ASN A 41 3.14 -0.80 -10.43
CA ASN A 41 2.32 -0.37 -11.57
C ASN A 41 0.88 -0.01 -11.15
N LEU A 42 0.78 0.71 -10.03
CA LEU A 42 -0.48 1.22 -9.48
C LEU A 42 -0.48 2.74 -9.54
N SER A 43 -1.65 3.36 -9.56
CA SER A 43 -1.73 4.80 -9.38
C SER A 43 -1.41 5.20 -7.93
N ALA A 44 -0.88 6.42 -7.75
CA ALA A 44 -0.64 6.97 -6.42
C ALA A 44 -1.90 6.94 -5.54
N LEU A 45 -3.09 7.14 -6.14
CA LEU A 45 -4.37 7.02 -5.45
C LEU A 45 -4.65 5.58 -4.95
N GLN A 46 -4.34 4.56 -5.76
CA GLN A 46 -4.49 3.16 -5.35
C GLN A 46 -3.53 2.80 -4.21
N VAL A 47 -2.29 3.28 -4.27
CA VAL A 47 -1.30 3.12 -3.20
C VAL A 47 -1.79 3.78 -1.91
N ASN A 48 -2.24 5.04 -1.99
CA ASN A 48 -2.77 5.78 -0.84
C ASN A 48 -3.97 5.06 -0.19
N ASN A 49 -4.96 4.68 -1.00
CA ASN A 49 -6.13 3.93 -0.54
C ASN A 49 -5.75 2.58 0.08
N TRP A 50 -4.74 1.91 -0.45
CA TRP A 50 -4.25 0.66 0.12
C TRP A 50 -3.67 0.89 1.51
N PHE A 51 -2.80 1.89 1.70
CA PHE A 51 -2.20 2.19 3.01
C PHE A 51 -3.22 2.59 4.07
N ILE A 52 -4.22 3.40 3.71
CA ILE A 52 -5.32 3.77 4.62
C ILE A 52 -6.03 2.51 5.14
N ASN A 53 -6.40 1.59 4.24
CA ASN A 53 -7.10 0.37 4.61
C ASN A 53 -6.18 -0.64 5.32
N ALA A 54 -4.94 -0.80 4.87
CA ALA A 54 -3.98 -1.74 5.44
C ALA A 54 -3.64 -1.38 6.88
N ARG A 55 -3.43 -0.10 7.19
CA ARG A 55 -3.19 0.38 8.56
C ARG A 55 -4.36 0.05 9.49
N ARG A 56 -5.60 0.33 9.07
CA ARG A 56 -6.80 0.00 9.86
C ARG A 56 -6.97 -1.49 10.11
N ARG A 57 -6.59 -2.34 9.15
CA ARG A 57 -6.76 -3.81 9.26
C ARG A 57 -5.62 -4.52 9.98
N ILE A 58 -4.40 -3.99 9.91
CA ILE A 58 -3.19 -4.67 10.39
C ILE A 58 -2.70 -4.07 11.71
N LEU A 59 -2.83 -2.76 11.90
CA LEU A 59 -2.24 -2.05 13.05
C LEU A 59 -3.24 -1.73 14.16
N GLN A 60 -4.54 -1.88 13.91
CA GLN A 60 -5.55 -1.83 14.96
C GLN A 60 -5.95 -3.28 15.28
N PRO A 61 -5.45 -3.86 16.40
CA PRO A 61 -6.06 -5.08 16.91
C PRO A 61 -7.49 -4.74 17.37
N ILE A 62 -8.41 -5.70 17.13
CA ILE A 62 -9.77 -5.70 17.67
C ILE A 62 -9.74 -5.56 19.19
#